data_AF-A0A7K0RD99-F1
#
_entry.id   AF-A0A7K0RD99-F1
#
_cell.length_a   1.000
_cell.length_b   1.000
_cell.length_c   1.000
_cell.angle_alpha   90.00
_cell.angle_beta   90.00
_cell.angle_gamma   90.00
#
_symmetry.space_group_name_H-M   'P 1'
#
loop_
_entity.id
_entity.type
_entity.pdbx_description
1 polymer ?
#
loop_
_entity_poly.entity_id
_entity_poly.type
_entity_poly.pdbx_seq_one_letter_code
_entity_poly.pdbx_strand_id
1 'polypeptide(L)'
;IEALGVVFGGSGNGEQMAANKVAGIRAALVWNIATAKLAREHNNANVISIGARQHTVDEAIAFIDAFIAELFPGDERHVRRIAQLAEFETTGDIAGKGVDH
;
A
#
# COMPACT_ATOMS: atom_id res chain seq x y z
N ILE A 1 -12.18 -4.95 -4.51
CA ILE A 1 -11.99 -3.64 -3.85
C ILE A 1 -13.07 -2.74 -4.40
N GLU A 2 -13.94 -2.19 -3.56
CA GLU A 2 -15.06 -1.33 -4.01
C GLU A 2 -14.65 0.15 -4.14
N ALA A 3 -13.59 0.57 -3.43
CA ALA A 3 -13.05 1.92 -3.48
C ALA A 3 -11.54 1.95 -3.16
N LEU A 4 -10.85 2.97 -3.67
CA LEU A 4 -9.47 3.30 -3.32
C LEU A 4 -9.44 4.54 -2.40
N GLY A 5 -8.39 4.66 -1.58
CA GLY A 5 -8.20 5.78 -0.67
C GLY A 5 -6.88 6.53 -0.89
N VAL A 6 -6.89 7.82 -0.57
CA VAL A 6 -5.69 8.67 -0.54
C VAL A 6 -5.67 9.42 0.79
N VAL A 7 -4.53 9.39 1.48
CA VAL A 7 -4.31 10.15 2.72
C VAL A 7 -3.11 11.09 2.57
N PHE A 8 -3.13 12.23 3.25
CA PHE A 8 -2.11 13.27 3.12
C PHE A 8 -1.62 13.76 4.47
N GLY A 9 -0.33 14.04 4.54
CA GLY A 9 0.28 14.75 5.66
C GLY A 9 1.57 15.44 5.25
N GLY A 10 2.37 15.87 6.23
CA GLY A 10 3.63 16.57 5.94
C GLY A 10 4.62 15.70 5.15
N SER A 11 4.88 14.49 5.64
CA SER A 11 5.74 13.48 4.99
C SER A 11 4.98 12.27 4.45
N GLY A 12 3.71 12.09 4.81
CA GLY A 12 2.90 10.92 4.44
C GLY A 12 3.17 9.67 5.29
N ASN A 13 4.25 9.63 6.08
CA ASN A 13 4.60 8.45 6.87
C ASN A 13 3.60 8.22 8.01
N GLY A 14 3.27 9.26 8.78
CA GLY A 14 2.33 9.15 9.90
C GLY A 14 0.98 8.62 9.44
N GLU A 15 0.52 9.12 8.29
CA GLU A 15 -0.79 8.80 7.74
C GLU A 15 -0.86 7.35 7.26
N GLN A 16 0.17 6.85 6.55
CA GLN A 16 0.17 5.43 6.16
C GLN A 16 0.38 4.49 7.36
N MET A 17 1.19 4.87 8.36
CA MET A 17 1.33 4.07 9.59
C MET A 17 0.00 3.95 10.32
N ALA A 18 -0.74 5.05 10.44
CA ALA A 18 -2.07 5.06 11.05
C ALA A 18 -3.09 4.28 10.23
N ALA A 19 -3.14 4.50 8.90
CA ALA A 19 -4.07 3.80 8.01
C ALA A 19 -3.86 2.28 8.04
N ASN A 20 -2.60 1.81 8.06
CA ASN A 20 -2.25 0.39 8.16
C ASN A 20 -2.62 -0.27 9.50
N LYS A 21 -3.14 0.47 10.49
CA LYS A 21 -3.72 -0.11 11.72
C LYS A 21 -5.20 -0.50 11.57
N VAL A 22 -5.86 -0.06 10.50
CA VAL A 22 -7.24 -0.42 10.22
C VAL A 22 -7.28 -1.76 9.50
N ALA A 23 -8.08 -2.68 10.02
CA ALA A 23 -8.19 -4.04 9.49
C ALA A 23 -8.44 -4.06 7.97
N GLY A 24 -7.61 -4.81 7.22
CA GLY A 24 -7.71 -4.98 5.78
C GLY A 24 -7.12 -3.85 4.94
N ILE A 25 -6.59 -2.79 5.56
CA ILE A 25 -5.91 -1.71 4.85
C ILE A 25 -4.48 -2.11 4.51
N ARG A 26 -4.09 -1.80 3.26
CA ARG A 26 -2.72 -1.85 2.77
C ARG A 26 -2.42 -0.47 2.19
N ALA A 27 -1.87 0.40 3.04
CA ALA A 27 -1.50 1.76 2.72
C ALA A 27 -0.02 1.86 2.36
N ALA A 28 0.28 2.23 1.11
CA ALA A 28 1.65 2.44 0.62
C ALA A 28 2.03 3.93 0.69
N LEU A 29 3.27 4.23 1.11
CA LEU A 29 3.83 5.58 0.93
C LEU A 29 4.29 5.74 -0.52
N VAL A 30 3.75 6.75 -1.20
CA VAL A 30 4.08 7.05 -2.60
C VAL A 30 4.90 8.34 -2.65
N TRP A 31 6.03 8.28 -3.34
CA TRP A 31 6.96 9.40 -3.47
C TRP A 31 7.52 9.57 -4.90
N ASN A 32 7.06 8.73 -5.84
CA ASN A 32 7.27 8.85 -7.29
C ASN A 32 6.25 7.96 -8.04
N ILE A 33 6.18 8.11 -9.36
CA ILE A 33 5.28 7.33 -10.25
C ILE A 33 5.50 5.81 -10.12
N ALA A 34 6.76 5.36 -10.03
CA ALA A 34 7.05 3.94 -9.91
C ALA A 34 6.45 3.36 -8.62
N THR A 35 6.56 4.07 -7.50
CA THR A 35 5.96 3.62 -6.23
C THR A 35 4.43 3.65 -6.24
N ALA A 36 3.81 4.59 -6.98
CA ALA A 36 2.36 4.60 -7.17
C ALA A 36 1.87 3.34 -7.90
N LYS A 37 2.56 2.95 -8.98
CA LYS A 37 2.26 1.73 -9.75
C LYS A 37 2.53 0.47 -8.94
N LEU A 38 3.73 0.36 -8.35
CA LEU A 38 4.14 -0.80 -7.56
C LEU A 38 3.22 -1.03 -6.35
N ALA A 39 2.67 0.03 -5.75
CA ALA A 39 1.67 -0.09 -4.70
C ALA A 39 0.46 -0.93 -5.16
N ARG A 40 -0.04 -0.74 -6.39
CA ARG A 40 -1.10 -1.57 -6.98
C ARG A 40 -0.57 -2.93 -7.41
N GLU A 41 0.48 -2.96 -8.23
CA GLU A 41 0.97 -4.18 -8.90
C GLU A 41 1.44 -5.25 -7.91
N HIS A 42 2.17 -4.86 -6.86
CA HIS A 42 2.83 -5.82 -5.97
C HIS A 42 2.12 -6.00 -4.64
N ASN A 43 1.49 -4.94 -4.13
CA ASN A 43 0.89 -4.93 -2.80
C ASN A 43 -0.63 -4.96 -2.83
N ASN A 44 -1.24 -4.82 -4.02
CA ASN A 44 -2.66 -4.58 -4.19
C ASN A 44 -3.16 -3.53 -3.17
N ALA A 45 -2.37 -2.47 -2.99
CA ALA A 45 -2.65 -1.43 -2.01
C ALA A 45 -4.01 -0.81 -2.32
N ASN A 46 -4.86 -0.70 -1.31
CA ASN A 46 -6.17 -0.06 -1.41
C ASN A 46 -6.13 1.39 -0.93
N VAL A 47 -5.01 1.81 -0.32
CA VAL A 47 -4.76 3.19 0.10
C VAL A 47 -3.35 3.59 -0.31
N ILE A 48 -3.16 4.85 -0.70
CA ILE A 48 -1.83 5.47 -0.77
C ILE A 48 -1.75 6.66 0.16
N SER A 49 -0.54 6.95 0.61
CA SER A 49 -0.21 8.17 1.35
C SER A 49 0.82 8.99 0.60
N ILE A 50 0.64 10.31 0.59
CA ILE A 50 1.53 11.26 -0.09
C ILE A 50 1.95 12.35 0.91
N GLY A 51 3.26 12.66 0.92
CA GLY A 51 3.81 13.78 1.67
C GLY A 51 3.56 15.10 0.95
N ALA A 52 2.57 15.89 1.41
CA ALA A 52 2.19 17.16 0.80
C ALA A 52 3.30 18.23 0.84
N ARG A 53 4.32 18.08 1.69
CA ARG A 53 5.49 18.99 1.73
C ARG A 53 6.69 18.46 0.93
N GLN A 54 6.57 17.29 0.31
CA GLN A 54 7.66 16.62 -0.41
C GLN A 54 7.56 16.77 -1.93
N HIS A 55 6.40 17.18 -2.43
CA HIS A 55 6.07 17.19 -3.84
C HIS A 55 5.29 18.45 -4.21
N THR A 56 5.39 18.82 -5.48
CA THR A 56 4.47 19.77 -6.10
C THR A 56 3.07 19.16 -6.21
N VAL A 57 2.06 20.02 -6.42
CA VAL A 57 0.68 19.57 -6.63
C VAL A 57 0.57 18.69 -7.88
N ASP A 58 1.26 19.06 -8.96
CA ASP A 58 1.23 18.32 -10.23
C ASP A 58 1.85 16.93 -10.09
N GLU A 59 2.96 16.79 -9.36
CA GLU A 59 3.54 15.48 -9.03
C GLU A 59 2.57 14.64 -8.21
N ALA A 60 1.95 15.22 -7.18
CA ALA A 60 0.98 14.51 -6.34
C ALA A 60 -0.23 14.02 -7.14
N ILE A 61 -0.76 14.84 -8.05
CA ILE A 61 -1.85 14.45 -8.97
C ILE A 61 -1.38 13.30 -9.86
N ALA A 62 -0.21 13.39 -10.47
CA ALA A 62 0.31 12.33 -11.34
C ALA A 62 0.50 11.00 -10.59
N PHE A 63 0.88 11.03 -9.31
CA PHE A 63 0.97 9.83 -8.47
C PHE A 63 -0.41 9.21 -8.22
N ILE A 64 -1.41 10.04 -7.94
CA ILE A 64 -2.79 9.60 -7.70
C ILE A 64 -3.36 8.97 -8.98
N ASP A 65 -3.18 9.62 -10.13
CA ASP A 65 -3.63 9.11 -11.43
C ASP A 65 -2.99 7.75 -11.74
N ALA A 66 -1.67 7.64 -11.54
CA ALA A 66 -0.97 6.38 -11.72
C ALA A 66 -1.49 5.27 -10.80
N PHE A 67 -1.76 5.58 -9.53
CA PHE A 67 -2.30 4.61 -8.57
C PHE A 67 -3.73 4.17 -8.90
N ILE A 68 -4.59 5.08 -9.36
CA ILE A 68 -5.98 4.76 -9.70
C ILE A 68 -6.05 3.94 -10.99
N ALA A 69 -5.21 4.26 -11.98
CA ALA A 69 -5.21 3.58 -13.28
C ALA A 69 -4.58 2.18 -13.23
N GLU A 70 -3.65 1.93 -12.31
CA GLU A 70 -2.88 0.69 -12.29
C GLU A 70 -3.68 -0.49 -11.69
N LEU A 71 -3.62 -1.63 -12.38
CA LEU A 71 -4.32 -2.84 -12.01
C LEU A 71 -3.44 -3.74 -11.14
N PHE A 72 -4.06 -4.60 -10.34
CA PHE A 72 -3.35 -5.67 -9.66
C PHE A 72 -3.32 -6.91 -10.58
N PRO A 73 -2.14 -7.36 -11.06
CA PRO A 73 -2.04 -8.47 -12.02
C PRO A 73 -2.38 -9.84 -11.40
N GLY A 74 -2.28 -9.98 -10.07
CA GLY A 74 -2.63 -11.22 -9.40
C GLY A 74 -1.57 -12.32 -9.44
N ASP A 75 -0.30 -12.01 -9.72
CA ASP A 75 0.76 -13.02 -9.74
C ASP A 75 0.86 -13.76 -8.40
N GLU A 76 1.08 -15.07 -8.47
CA GLU A 76 1.04 -15.99 -7.33
C GLU A 76 1.90 -15.52 -6.14
N ARG A 77 3.11 -15.01 -6.41
CA ARG A 77 4.01 -14.53 -5.35
C ARG A 77 3.46 -13.32 -4.59
N HIS A 78 2.71 -12.45 -5.25
CA HIS A 78 2.14 -11.24 -4.65
C HIS A 78 0.87 -11.59 -3.87
N VAL A 79 0.00 -12.43 -4.44
CA VAL A 79 -1.18 -12.97 -3.77
C VAL A 79 -0.78 -13.71 -2.49
N ARG A 80 0.24 -14.57 -2.54
CA ARG A 80 0.75 -15.30 -1.37
C ARG A 80 1.20 -14.37 -0.25
N ARG A 81 1.97 -13.32 -0.57
CA ARG A 81 2.45 -12.34 0.42
C ARG A 81 1.30 -11.54 1.05
N ILE A 82 0.29 -11.18 0.26
CA ILE A 82 -0.91 -10.49 0.76
C ILE A 82 -1.70 -11.42 1.71
N ALA A 83 -1.82 -12.71 1.37
CA ALA A 83 -2.48 -13.68 2.24
C ALA A 83 -1.74 -13.86 3.57
N GLN A 84 -0.41 -13.93 3.57
CA GLN A 84 0.39 -13.99 4.79
C GLN A 84 0.23 -12.74 5.66
N LEU A 85 0.13 -11.56 5.05
CA LEU A 85 -0.15 -10.32 5.79
C LEU A 85 -1.54 -10.34 6.43
N ALA A 86 -2.56 -10.81 5.70
CA ALA A 86 -3.93 -10.91 6.21
C ALA A 86 -4.07 -11.97 7.32
N GLU A 87 -3.32 -13.07 7.22
CA GLU A 87 -3.23 -14.07 8.28
C GLU A 87 -2.65 -13.45 9.56
N PHE A 88 -1.48 -12.79 9.45
CA PHE A 88 -0.85 -12.11 10.57
C PHE A 88 -1.75 -11.05 11.21
N GLU A 89 -2.46 -10.28 10.40
CA GLU A 89 -3.40 -9.27 10.88
C GLU A 89 -4.52 -9.88 11.73
N THR A 90 -4.96 -11.09 11.41
CA THR A 90 -6.07 -11.77 12.09
C THR A 90 -5.61 -12.61 13.29
N THR A 91 -4.43 -13.24 13.21
CA THR A 91 -4.00 -14.26 14.16
C THR A 91 -2.78 -13.85 14.99
N GLY A 92 -2.01 -12.87 14.53
CA GLY A 92 -0.69 -12.52 15.09
C GLY A 92 0.42 -13.51 14.72
N ASP A 93 0.15 -14.48 13.84
CA ASP A 93 1.11 -15.50 13.40
C ASP A 93 1.10 -15.65 11.86
N ILE A 94 2.11 -16.30 11.29
CA ILE A 94 2.18 -16.62 9.86
C ILE A 94 2.53 -18.10 9.72
N ALA A 95 1.60 -18.92 9.23
CA ALA A 95 1.81 -20.35 9.06
C ALA A 95 3.07 -20.65 8.22
N GLY A 96 3.86 -21.64 8.67
CA GLY A 96 5.10 -22.02 8.00
C GLY A 96 6.30 -21.13 8.30
N LYS A 97 6.20 -20.16 9.24
CA LYS A 97 7.36 -19.54 9.87
C LYS A 97 8.05 -20.52 10.85
N GLY A 98 8.58 -21.61 10.32
CA GLY A 98 9.83 -22.16 10.85
C GLY A 98 10.91 -21.15 10.52
N VAL A 99 11.01 -20.08 11.32
CA VAL A 99 12.21 -19.25 11.29
C VAL A 99 13.23 -20.11 11.99
N ASP A 100 14.05 -20.82 11.21
CA ASP A 100 15.27 -21.43 11.73
C ASP A 100 16.00 -20.34 12.54
N HIS A 101 16.00 -20.52 13.86
CA HIS A 101 16.76 -19.69 14.80
C HIS A 101 18.25 -20.00 14.70
#